data_AF-A0A0W0YHC3-F1
#
_entry.id   AF-A0A0W0YHC3-F1
#
_cell.length_a   1.000
_cell.length_b   1.000
_cell.length_c   1.000
_cell.angle_alpha   90.00
_cell.angle_beta   90.00
_cell.angle_gamma   90.00
#
_symmetry.space_group_name_H-M   'P 1'
#
loop_
_entity.id
_entity.type
_entity.pdbx_description
1 polymer ?
#
loop_
_entity_poly.entity_id
_entity_poly.type
_entity_poly.pdbx_seq_one_letter_code
_entity_poly.pdbx_strand_id
1 'polypeptide(L)'
;MVKKILFVFAGTGVNAQMIRDFTEGRTEDTGETFNDDVIRVYFNGCQDKHIGGHSKLKGYLDPNLDVVANKVRRAFSKDGVVTLNLSELKREFGSAVIIEPKEGLMDVEEVNDITLNGFSRGAVATFATARALDDLDTPLSILAEDPVPGNDRQDTYKHDSLYGKNFDLSHCSNIARGEILLGTYSKHNKGWENKWFRQMAPKFNTTTDSHIFMVPKKMHVEFNRRTATYTSSFLYNRGLTAVSLAWREENDRAYVIPKVEQQKFHFGVVGRAEYLPSYKRSVLRDLKNQYEPEILCPLDEDSRFKWAQALLALHHATMDESVFETLSKAVLKNTDKAKGLREFIVEFDSIVQYSKEQSTLKADHKRAMTELEKNIYKLIADFYKLDNPSLKQKESLAQAIQANISLAKRDLPSKVYDKLKELTANLLSENTLMHPHLIKFIDESETFSANLLTADQPVLDGVVTSAKELSQKLFHSSARQRTVVFEQKKNSLGELITNATDLANITSFLTPKQLKEVLEINNKITTMADVLLIMKTLPTYEHRKIIYHAVKEDLIDMRPTLDELVVLMEYLSDKKCEELCQIIPLQELEVIDLMSSNDLMSQRLTDGKIALLKKVLEVIPEEPLSCSMHIR
;
A
#
# COMPACT_ATOMS: atom_id res chain seq x y z
N MET A 1 28.30 -31.52 -20.08
CA MET A 1 26.97 -31.41 -19.45
C MET A 1 26.91 -29.97 -18.99
N VAL A 2 25.95 -29.19 -19.47
CA VAL A 2 25.97 -27.74 -19.22
C VAL A 2 25.63 -27.47 -17.77
N LYS A 3 26.38 -26.60 -17.09
CA LYS A 3 26.20 -26.32 -15.67
C LYS A 3 25.29 -25.12 -15.47
N LYS A 4 24.45 -25.20 -14.44
CA LYS A 4 23.72 -24.06 -13.90
C LYS A 4 24.49 -23.51 -12.70
N ILE A 5 24.37 -22.22 -12.43
CA ILE A 5 24.93 -21.63 -11.23
C ILE A 5 23.87 -20.93 -10.38
N LEU A 6 23.95 -21.16 -9.07
CA LEU A 6 23.21 -20.45 -8.05
C LEU A 6 24.19 -19.63 -7.19
N PHE A 7 24.12 -18.31 -7.28
CA PHE A 7 24.78 -17.40 -6.36
C PHE A 7 23.83 -17.01 -5.23
N VAL A 8 24.22 -17.22 -3.97
CA VAL A 8 23.40 -16.92 -2.78
C VAL A 8 24.09 -15.86 -1.93
N PHE A 9 23.52 -14.66 -1.88
CA PHE A 9 24.05 -13.51 -1.16
C PHE A 9 23.40 -13.37 0.22
N ALA A 10 24.20 -13.52 1.27
CA ALA A 10 23.71 -13.40 2.63
C ALA A 10 23.38 -11.94 3.03
N GLY A 11 22.43 -11.79 3.96
CA GLY A 11 22.12 -10.51 4.58
C GLY A 11 23.22 -10.00 5.53
N THR A 12 23.09 -8.74 5.94
CA THR A 12 24.03 -8.13 6.89
C THR A 12 24.12 -8.95 8.19
N GLY A 13 25.34 -9.29 8.62
CA GLY A 13 25.60 -10.07 9.83
C GLY A 13 25.59 -11.59 9.63
N VAL A 14 25.19 -12.09 8.45
CA VAL A 14 25.19 -13.51 8.10
C VAL A 14 26.47 -13.85 7.33
N ASN A 15 27.03 -15.04 7.54
CA ASN A 15 28.21 -15.54 6.80
C ASN A 15 27.83 -16.68 5.82
N ALA A 16 28.75 -17.02 4.94
CA ALA A 16 28.57 -18.02 3.89
C ALA A 16 28.19 -19.41 4.43
N GLN A 17 28.74 -19.80 5.58
CA GLN A 17 28.43 -21.08 6.22
C GLN A 17 26.98 -21.10 6.74
N MET A 18 26.55 -20.05 7.42
CA MET A 18 25.18 -19.93 7.94
C MET A 18 24.14 -19.95 6.81
N ILE A 19 24.35 -19.19 5.74
CA ILE A 19 23.39 -19.16 4.62
C ILE A 19 23.40 -20.48 3.84
N ARG A 20 24.56 -21.13 3.72
CA ARG A 20 24.66 -22.49 3.17
C ARG A 20 23.88 -23.48 4.02
N ASP A 21 24.08 -23.52 5.33
CA ASP A 21 23.41 -24.47 6.21
C ASP A 21 21.89 -24.28 6.21
N PHE A 22 21.44 -23.03 6.06
CA PHE A 22 20.03 -22.69 5.88
C PHE A 22 19.49 -23.18 4.53
N THR A 23 20.24 -23.00 3.44
CA THR A 23 19.81 -23.36 2.08
C THR A 23 19.88 -24.87 1.81
N GLU A 24 20.94 -25.54 2.26
CA GLU A 24 21.13 -27.00 2.12
C GLU A 24 20.45 -27.80 3.25
N GLY A 25 19.80 -27.11 4.20
CA GLY A 25 19.03 -27.61 5.35
C GLY A 25 19.66 -28.74 6.14
N ARG A 26 20.69 -28.39 6.91
CA ARG A 26 21.16 -29.21 8.04
C ARG A 26 20.33 -29.02 9.32
N THR A 27 19.15 -28.42 9.20
CA THR A 27 18.13 -28.32 10.25
C THR A 27 16.91 -29.10 9.76
N GLU A 28 16.43 -30.04 10.58
CA GLU A 28 15.33 -30.96 10.25
C GLU A 28 14.17 -30.19 9.57
N ASP A 29 13.77 -30.66 8.38
CA ASP A 29 12.64 -30.23 7.53
C ASP A 29 12.83 -29.09 6.49
N THR A 30 14.04 -28.55 6.23
CA THR A 30 14.20 -27.41 5.28
C THR A 30 15.29 -27.55 4.20
N GLY A 31 15.88 -28.73 4.00
CA GLY A 31 17.02 -28.88 3.10
C GLY A 31 16.68 -29.06 1.64
N GLU A 32 17.25 -28.19 0.79
CA GLU A 32 17.20 -28.35 -0.65
C GLU A 32 18.18 -29.42 -1.12
N THR A 33 17.69 -30.39 -1.88
CA THR A 33 18.54 -31.34 -2.60
C THR A 33 18.81 -30.80 -3.99
N PHE A 34 20.03 -30.33 -4.24
CA PHE A 34 20.43 -29.76 -5.52
C PHE A 34 20.81 -30.81 -6.55
N ASN A 35 20.57 -30.52 -7.83
CA ASN A 35 20.96 -31.38 -8.93
C ASN A 35 22.50 -31.37 -9.15
N ASP A 36 23.05 -32.45 -9.69
CA ASP A 36 24.50 -32.64 -9.87
C ASP A 36 25.14 -31.64 -10.86
N ASP A 37 24.33 -31.04 -11.73
CA ASP A 37 24.72 -30.02 -12.71
C ASP A 37 24.72 -28.59 -12.13
N VAL A 38 24.45 -28.42 -10.84
CA VAL A 38 24.30 -27.10 -10.21
C VAL A 38 25.50 -26.75 -9.33
N ILE A 39 26.20 -25.69 -9.74
CA ILE A 39 27.24 -25.04 -8.93
C ILE A 39 26.55 -24.05 -7.99
N ARG A 40 26.84 -24.12 -6.69
CA ARG A 40 26.29 -23.22 -5.68
C ARG A 40 27.41 -22.41 -5.05
N VAL A 41 27.22 -21.11 -4.96
CA VAL A 41 28.22 -20.18 -4.44
C VAL A 41 27.56 -19.31 -3.38
N TYR A 42 27.93 -19.53 -2.12
CA TYR A 42 27.37 -18.84 -0.96
C TYR A 42 28.31 -17.73 -0.51
N PHE A 43 27.83 -16.49 -0.40
CA PHE A 43 28.64 -15.34 0.01
C PHE A 43 28.36 -14.91 1.45
N ASN A 44 29.38 -14.35 2.10
CA ASN A 44 29.21 -13.56 3.31
C ASN A 44 28.32 -12.32 3.05
N GLY A 45 27.75 -11.77 4.12
CA GLY A 45 27.04 -10.51 4.07
C GLY A 45 27.96 -9.30 3.84
N CYS A 46 27.36 -8.15 3.54
CA CYS A 46 28.04 -6.92 3.13
C CYS A 46 29.03 -6.32 4.17
N GLN A 47 28.97 -6.78 5.42
CA GLN A 47 29.95 -6.43 6.44
C GLN A 47 31.36 -6.98 6.16
N ASP A 48 31.49 -7.96 5.26
CA ASP A 48 32.79 -8.46 4.84
C ASP A 48 33.44 -7.50 3.83
N LYS A 49 34.72 -7.16 4.02
CA LYS A 49 35.45 -6.23 3.13
C LYS A 49 35.55 -6.73 1.69
N HIS A 50 35.54 -8.05 1.48
CA HIS A 50 35.58 -8.65 0.16
C HIS A 50 34.24 -8.57 -0.56
N ILE A 51 33.15 -8.29 0.17
CA ILE A 51 31.79 -8.16 -0.34
C ILE A 51 31.39 -6.68 -0.43
N GLY A 52 31.43 -5.95 0.69
CA GLY A 52 31.01 -4.55 0.78
C GLY A 52 32.13 -3.51 0.68
N GLY A 53 33.37 -3.91 0.37
CA GLY A 53 34.47 -2.97 0.04
C GLY A 53 35.10 -2.21 1.19
N HIS A 54 34.63 -2.41 2.43
CA HIS A 54 35.00 -1.58 3.57
C HIS A 54 35.31 -2.40 4.82
N SER A 55 35.85 -1.76 5.86
CA SER A 55 36.02 -2.38 7.18
C SER A 55 34.65 -2.84 7.72
N LYS A 56 34.65 -3.84 8.63
CA LYS A 56 33.41 -4.46 9.13
C LYS A 56 32.35 -3.45 9.59
N LEU A 57 32.76 -2.45 10.36
CA LEU A 57 31.83 -1.42 10.86
C LEU A 57 31.29 -0.53 9.73
N LYS A 58 32.15 -0.12 8.78
CA LYS A 58 31.72 0.71 7.65
C LYS A 58 30.85 -0.08 6.66
N GLY A 59 31.19 -1.33 6.35
CA GLY A 59 30.35 -2.21 5.53
C GLY A 59 28.99 -2.55 6.17
N TYR A 60 28.89 -2.46 7.50
CA TYR A 60 27.61 -2.57 8.20
C TYR A 60 26.72 -1.34 8.01
N LEU A 61 27.29 -0.16 7.80
CA LEU A 61 26.53 1.09 7.69
C LEU A 61 26.31 1.50 6.24
N ASP A 62 27.37 1.46 5.43
CA ASP A 62 27.42 1.98 4.07
C ASP A 62 28.32 1.07 3.19
N PRO A 63 27.84 -0.10 2.78
CA PRO A 63 28.62 -1.02 1.95
C PRO A 63 28.63 -0.58 0.48
N ASN A 64 29.72 -0.89 -0.22
CA ASN A 64 29.82 -0.77 -1.67
C ASN A 64 29.58 -2.13 -2.35
N LEU A 65 28.35 -2.39 -2.78
CA LEU A 65 27.97 -3.66 -3.42
C LEU A 65 28.53 -3.83 -4.84
N ASP A 66 29.07 -2.77 -5.46
CA ASP A 66 29.78 -2.89 -6.74
C ASP A 66 31.06 -3.76 -6.58
N VAL A 67 31.58 -3.90 -5.36
CA VAL A 67 32.77 -4.72 -5.08
C VAL A 67 32.50 -6.19 -5.31
N VAL A 68 31.44 -6.75 -4.72
CA VAL A 68 31.07 -8.14 -4.97
C VAL A 68 30.65 -8.36 -6.42
N ALA A 69 29.85 -7.44 -6.98
CA ALA A 69 29.36 -7.53 -8.35
C ALA A 69 30.49 -7.58 -9.38
N ASN A 70 31.46 -6.66 -9.29
CA ASN A 70 32.60 -6.61 -10.22
C ASN A 70 33.52 -7.83 -10.07
N LYS A 71 33.73 -8.31 -8.84
CA LYS A 71 34.52 -9.52 -8.59
C LYS A 71 33.88 -10.78 -9.16
N VAL A 72 32.55 -10.91 -9.03
CA VAL A 72 31.81 -11.99 -9.70
C VAL A 72 31.96 -11.87 -11.21
N ARG A 73 31.76 -10.67 -11.78
CA ARG A 73 31.92 -10.46 -13.23
C ARG A 73 33.31 -10.80 -13.74
N ARG A 74 34.37 -10.49 -12.99
CA ARG A 74 35.77 -10.85 -13.35
C ARG A 74 36.02 -12.35 -13.45
N ALA A 75 35.22 -13.17 -12.76
CA ALA A 75 35.35 -14.61 -12.85
C ALA A 75 34.71 -15.20 -14.12
N PHE A 76 33.90 -14.43 -14.84
CA PHE A 76 33.29 -14.87 -16.10
C PHE A 76 34.16 -14.51 -17.32
N SER A 77 34.17 -15.38 -18.33
CA SER A 77 34.79 -15.09 -19.63
C SER A 77 34.07 -13.93 -20.36
N LYS A 78 34.72 -13.44 -21.43
CA LYS A 78 34.15 -12.46 -22.37
C LYS A 78 33.94 -13.06 -23.77
N ASP A 79 34.25 -14.34 -23.93
CA ASP A 79 34.32 -15.02 -25.21
C ASP A 79 32.96 -15.66 -25.56
N GLY A 80 32.83 -16.21 -26.77
CA GLY A 80 31.55 -16.72 -27.29
C GLY A 80 30.92 -17.88 -26.49
N VAL A 81 31.67 -18.54 -25.62
CA VAL A 81 31.14 -19.48 -24.63
C VAL A 81 31.38 -18.88 -23.24
N VAL A 82 30.28 -18.66 -22.51
CA VAL A 82 30.35 -18.11 -21.15
C VAL A 82 30.84 -19.20 -20.20
N THR A 83 32.01 -18.98 -19.64
CA THR A 83 32.62 -19.86 -18.63
C THR A 83 32.86 -19.10 -17.34
N LEU A 84 32.85 -19.82 -16.22
CA LEU A 84 33.12 -19.32 -14.89
C LEU A 84 34.40 -19.92 -14.33
N ASN A 85 35.33 -19.07 -13.90
CA ASN A 85 36.55 -19.45 -13.23
C ASN A 85 36.36 -19.52 -11.70
N LEU A 86 36.23 -20.73 -11.17
CA LEU A 86 36.02 -20.98 -9.73
C LEU A 86 37.28 -20.68 -8.90
N SER A 87 38.47 -20.86 -9.49
CA SER A 87 39.75 -20.50 -8.86
C SER A 87 39.90 -18.99 -8.70
N GLU A 88 39.43 -18.21 -9.68
CA GLU A 88 39.32 -16.75 -9.61
C GLU A 88 38.39 -16.32 -8.48
N LEU A 89 37.18 -16.90 -8.39
CA LEU A 89 36.25 -16.62 -7.29
C LEU A 89 36.88 -16.89 -5.92
N LYS A 90 37.49 -18.07 -5.74
CA LYS A 90 38.17 -18.43 -4.48
C LYS A 90 39.31 -17.45 -4.17
N ARG A 91 40.06 -16.99 -5.16
CA ARG A 91 41.14 -16.01 -4.98
C ARG A 91 40.63 -14.64 -4.57
N GLU A 92 39.56 -14.16 -5.21
CA GLU A 92 38.99 -12.82 -4.99
C GLU A 92 38.25 -12.69 -3.65
N PHE A 93 37.59 -13.77 -3.22
CA PHE A 93 36.72 -13.77 -2.03
C PHE A 93 37.34 -14.50 -0.84
N GLY A 94 38.26 -15.45 -1.03
CA GLY A 94 38.86 -16.22 0.06
C GLY A 94 37.81 -16.92 0.91
N SER A 95 37.88 -16.72 2.23
CA SER A 95 36.90 -17.27 3.18
C SER A 95 35.52 -16.58 3.15
N ALA A 96 35.34 -15.55 2.32
CA ALA A 96 34.05 -14.89 2.15
C ALA A 96 33.08 -15.64 1.23
N VAL A 97 33.50 -16.77 0.66
CA VAL A 97 32.68 -17.60 -0.22
C VAL A 97 32.81 -19.09 0.13
N ILE A 98 31.73 -19.85 -0.07
CA ILE A 98 31.73 -21.32 -0.10
C ILE A 98 31.20 -21.77 -1.46
N ILE A 99 31.88 -22.71 -2.11
CA ILE A 99 31.49 -23.27 -3.42
C ILE A 99 31.17 -24.75 -3.24
N GLU A 100 30.01 -25.18 -3.74
CA GLU A 100 29.52 -26.56 -3.70
C GLU A 100 29.07 -27.03 -5.09
N PRO A 101 29.26 -28.31 -5.46
CA PRO A 101 29.94 -29.33 -4.67
C PRO A 101 31.46 -29.08 -4.57
N LYS A 102 32.09 -29.55 -3.49
CA LYS A 102 33.55 -29.42 -3.30
C LYS A 102 34.39 -30.25 -4.29
N GLU A 103 33.83 -31.36 -4.76
CA GLU A 103 34.50 -32.32 -5.64
C GLU A 103 33.78 -32.38 -6.99
N GLY A 104 34.51 -32.79 -8.04
CA GLY A 104 33.95 -32.98 -9.38
C GLY A 104 33.75 -31.69 -10.20
N LEU A 105 34.25 -30.54 -9.70
CA LEU A 105 34.30 -29.29 -10.46
C LEU A 105 35.70 -29.06 -11.05
N MET A 106 35.74 -28.61 -12.29
CA MET A 106 36.92 -28.04 -12.93
C MET A 106 37.13 -26.60 -12.46
N ASP A 107 38.36 -26.09 -12.60
CA ASP A 107 38.68 -24.70 -12.30
C ASP A 107 37.89 -23.70 -13.15
N VAL A 108 37.53 -24.12 -14.38
CA VAL A 108 36.74 -23.35 -15.34
C VAL A 108 35.58 -24.23 -15.80
N GLU A 109 34.35 -23.74 -15.61
CA GLU A 109 33.11 -24.45 -15.94
C GLU A 109 32.31 -23.66 -16.97
N GLU A 110 31.71 -24.34 -17.95
CA GLU A 110 30.77 -23.72 -18.90
C GLU A 110 29.40 -23.52 -18.24
N VAL A 111 28.87 -22.29 -18.31
CA VAL A 111 27.63 -21.90 -17.63
C VAL A 111 26.63 -21.30 -18.61
N ASN A 112 25.42 -21.86 -18.66
CA ASN A 112 24.34 -21.38 -19.53
C ASN A 112 23.10 -20.87 -18.77
N ASP A 113 23.10 -20.92 -17.44
CA ASP A 113 21.99 -20.45 -16.63
C ASP A 113 22.51 -19.90 -15.30
N ILE A 114 22.20 -18.63 -15.02
CA ILE A 114 22.64 -17.94 -13.81
C ILE A 114 21.42 -17.62 -12.96
N THR A 115 21.42 -18.07 -11.71
CA THR A 115 20.40 -17.69 -10.73
C THR A 115 21.06 -16.93 -9.58
N LEU A 116 20.51 -15.76 -9.26
CA LEU A 116 20.91 -14.92 -8.13
C LEU A 116 19.83 -14.97 -7.06
N ASN A 117 20.18 -15.39 -5.85
CA ASN A 117 19.32 -15.36 -4.68
C ASN A 117 19.95 -14.48 -3.60
N GLY A 118 19.16 -13.68 -2.88
CA GLY A 118 19.68 -13.05 -1.68
C GLY A 118 18.60 -12.55 -0.73
N PHE A 119 19.01 -12.24 0.49
CA PHE A 119 18.16 -11.67 1.54
C PHE A 119 18.67 -10.30 2.02
N SER A 120 17.79 -9.34 2.31
CA SER A 120 18.15 -8.03 2.84
C SER A 120 19.12 -7.27 1.91
N ARG A 121 20.26 -6.77 2.40
CA ARG A 121 21.32 -6.21 1.54
C ARG A 121 21.95 -7.22 0.58
N GLY A 122 21.89 -8.51 0.90
CA GLY A 122 22.25 -9.58 -0.03
C GLY A 122 21.31 -9.63 -1.23
N ALA A 123 20.01 -9.38 -1.01
CA ALA A 123 19.05 -9.25 -2.11
C ALA A 123 19.38 -8.03 -3.00
N VAL A 124 19.83 -6.91 -2.44
CA VAL A 124 20.31 -5.76 -3.24
C VAL A 124 21.61 -6.09 -3.99
N ALA A 125 22.46 -6.97 -3.44
CA ALA A 125 23.66 -7.46 -4.12
C ALA A 125 23.32 -8.31 -5.36
N THR A 126 22.15 -8.97 -5.39
CA THR A 126 21.66 -9.63 -6.61
C THR A 126 21.47 -8.63 -7.74
N PHE A 127 20.88 -7.46 -7.46
CA PHE A 127 20.67 -6.40 -8.45
C PHE A 127 21.99 -5.81 -8.94
N ALA A 128 22.92 -5.53 -8.01
CA ALA A 128 24.25 -5.04 -8.36
C ALA A 128 25.01 -6.05 -9.25
N THR A 129 24.90 -7.34 -8.93
CA THR A 129 25.54 -8.42 -9.68
C THR A 129 24.89 -8.60 -11.04
N ALA A 130 23.56 -8.59 -11.13
CA ALA A 130 22.86 -8.65 -12.42
C ALA A 130 23.32 -7.53 -13.36
N ARG A 131 23.43 -6.30 -12.84
CA ARG A 131 23.94 -5.14 -13.59
C ARG A 131 25.37 -5.34 -14.07
N ALA A 132 26.23 -5.95 -13.27
CA ALA A 132 27.61 -6.25 -13.65
C ALA A 132 27.72 -7.40 -14.67
N LEU A 133 26.71 -8.27 -14.76
CA LEU A 133 26.65 -9.42 -15.67
C LEU A 133 25.80 -9.16 -16.92
N ASP A 134 25.32 -7.94 -17.14
CA ASP A 134 24.46 -7.57 -18.29
C ASP A 134 25.13 -7.81 -19.66
N ASP A 135 26.47 -7.79 -19.71
CA ASP A 135 27.22 -8.05 -20.93
C ASP A 135 27.36 -9.55 -21.27
N LEU A 136 26.81 -10.45 -20.46
CA LEU A 136 26.78 -11.89 -20.73
C LEU A 136 25.55 -12.27 -21.54
N ASP A 137 25.75 -13.05 -22.61
CA ASP A 137 24.70 -13.70 -23.39
C ASP A 137 24.18 -14.98 -22.71
N THR A 138 23.99 -14.91 -21.38
CA THR A 138 23.53 -16.01 -20.55
C THR A 138 22.26 -15.57 -19.80
N PRO A 139 21.15 -16.33 -19.86
CA PRO A 139 19.93 -15.99 -19.15
C PRO A 139 20.18 -15.95 -17.63
N LEU A 140 19.65 -14.88 -17.02
CA LEU A 140 19.76 -14.61 -15.60
C LEU A 140 18.38 -14.61 -14.93
N SER A 141 18.28 -15.25 -13.77
CA SER A 141 17.09 -15.26 -12.91
C SER A 141 17.41 -14.65 -11.55
N ILE A 142 16.50 -13.85 -11.00
CA ILE A 142 16.67 -13.20 -9.69
C ILE A 142 15.53 -13.63 -8.76
N LEU A 143 15.89 -14.03 -7.54
CA LEU A 143 14.99 -14.12 -6.40
C LEU A 143 15.54 -13.27 -5.24
N ALA A 144 14.86 -12.16 -4.94
CA ALA A 144 15.31 -11.18 -3.96
C ALA A 144 14.35 -11.13 -2.77
N GLU A 145 14.79 -11.56 -1.60
CA GLU A 145 14.00 -11.58 -0.38
C GLU A 145 14.27 -10.34 0.49
N ASP A 146 13.21 -9.61 0.82
CA ASP A 146 13.22 -8.41 1.64
C ASP A 146 14.35 -7.42 1.28
N PRO A 147 14.53 -7.02 0.01
CA PRO A 147 15.63 -6.17 -0.44
C PRO A 147 15.69 -4.81 0.25
N VAL A 148 16.68 -4.63 1.12
CA VAL A 148 16.90 -3.41 1.91
C VAL A 148 18.23 -2.76 1.48
N PRO A 149 18.22 -1.58 0.85
CA PRO A 149 19.46 -0.86 0.53
C PRO A 149 20.13 -0.30 1.79
N GLY A 150 19.36 0.02 2.84
CA GLY A 150 19.94 0.47 4.10
C GLY A 150 20.53 1.88 4.03
N ASN A 151 20.01 2.75 3.15
CA ASN A 151 20.34 4.17 3.10
C ASN A 151 19.38 4.98 3.98
N ASP A 152 19.84 6.13 4.50
CA ASP A 152 18.94 7.08 5.18
C ASP A 152 18.00 7.65 4.14
N ARG A 153 16.83 8.09 4.58
CA ARG A 153 15.83 8.71 3.73
C ARG A 153 16.37 9.87 2.90
N GLN A 154 17.22 10.71 3.48
CA GLN A 154 17.77 11.89 2.80
C GLN A 154 18.75 11.52 1.69
N ASP A 155 19.39 10.34 1.82
CA ASP A 155 20.45 9.90 0.91
C ASP A 155 19.99 8.82 -0.07
N THR A 156 18.83 8.20 0.19
CA THR A 156 18.25 7.08 -0.59
C THR A 156 18.21 7.36 -2.10
N TYR A 157 17.99 8.61 -2.51
CA TYR A 157 17.83 8.94 -3.93
C TYR A 157 19.04 9.61 -4.55
N LYS A 158 20.16 9.69 -3.81
CA LYS A 158 21.43 10.12 -4.38
C LYS A 158 21.93 9.07 -5.35
N HIS A 159 22.58 9.50 -6.43
CA HIS A 159 23.05 8.62 -7.50
C HIS A 159 24.04 7.55 -7.01
N ASP A 160 24.80 7.84 -5.96
CA ASP A 160 25.78 6.95 -5.35
C ASP A 160 25.21 6.01 -4.27
N SER A 161 23.95 6.20 -3.87
CA SER A 161 23.28 5.32 -2.90
C SER A 161 23.02 3.92 -3.45
N LEU A 162 22.83 2.94 -2.57
CA LEU A 162 22.55 1.56 -2.99
C LEU A 162 21.21 1.44 -3.68
N TYR A 163 20.21 2.21 -3.28
CA TYR A 163 18.95 2.31 -4.02
C TYR A 163 19.18 2.93 -5.41
N GLY A 164 19.82 4.12 -5.48
CA GLY A 164 20.03 4.85 -6.73
C GLY A 164 20.79 4.06 -7.78
N LYS A 165 21.80 3.26 -7.38
CA LYS A 165 22.59 2.42 -8.27
C LYS A 165 21.88 1.16 -8.78
N ASN A 166 20.97 0.60 -7.99
CA ASN A 166 20.47 -0.76 -8.19
C ASN A 166 18.95 -0.84 -8.40
N PHE A 167 18.25 0.29 -8.39
CA PHE A 167 16.82 0.34 -8.65
C PHE A 167 16.50 0.13 -10.14
N ASP A 168 17.30 0.66 -11.06
CA ASP A 168 17.01 0.57 -12.48
C ASP A 168 17.82 -0.55 -13.15
N LEU A 169 17.13 -1.64 -13.50
CA LEU A 169 17.65 -2.77 -14.26
C LEU A 169 16.97 -2.88 -15.63
N SER A 170 16.32 -1.81 -16.14
CA SER A 170 15.59 -1.91 -17.41
C SER A 170 16.51 -2.07 -18.62
N HIS A 171 17.78 -1.72 -18.48
CA HIS A 171 18.82 -1.96 -19.49
C HIS A 171 19.27 -3.42 -19.52
N CYS A 172 19.07 -4.18 -18.44
CA CYS A 172 19.56 -5.54 -18.31
C CYS A 172 18.69 -6.53 -19.12
N SER A 173 19.08 -6.80 -20.36
CA SER A 173 18.27 -7.59 -21.30
C SER A 173 18.35 -9.10 -21.07
N ASN A 174 19.40 -9.56 -20.39
CA ASN A 174 19.62 -10.97 -20.08
C ASN A 174 18.86 -11.45 -18.82
N ILE A 175 18.18 -10.56 -18.09
CA ILE A 175 17.31 -10.94 -16.97
C ILE A 175 16.02 -11.55 -17.55
N ALA A 176 15.98 -12.87 -17.63
CA ALA A 176 14.83 -13.61 -18.11
C ALA A 176 13.69 -13.61 -17.09
N ARG A 177 14.00 -13.72 -15.79
CA ARG A 177 13.01 -13.79 -14.71
C ARG A 177 13.45 -13.01 -13.46
N GLY A 178 12.56 -12.25 -12.86
CA GLY A 178 12.85 -11.43 -11.68
C GLY A 178 11.74 -11.46 -10.65
N GLU A 179 11.96 -12.14 -9.52
CA GLU A 179 10.98 -12.27 -8.44
C GLU A 179 11.46 -11.60 -7.16
N ILE A 180 10.62 -10.74 -6.60
CA ILE A 180 10.94 -9.97 -5.39
C ILE A 180 9.93 -10.31 -4.30
N LEU A 181 10.40 -10.73 -3.13
CA LEU A 181 9.57 -10.96 -1.96
C LEU A 181 9.73 -9.79 -1.00
N LEU A 182 8.64 -9.13 -0.63
CA LEU A 182 8.59 -7.95 0.23
C LEU A 182 7.87 -8.26 1.53
N GLY A 183 8.57 -8.16 2.66
CA GLY A 183 7.96 -8.30 3.97
C GLY A 183 7.08 -7.10 4.32
N THR A 184 5.81 -7.32 4.69
CA THR A 184 4.93 -6.26 5.20
C THR A 184 5.10 -6.12 6.71
N TYR A 185 6.04 -5.30 7.19
CA TYR A 185 6.34 -5.16 8.63
C TYR A 185 5.55 -4.05 9.32
N SER A 186 5.49 -4.06 10.65
CA SER A 186 5.01 -2.90 11.43
C SER A 186 6.00 -1.73 11.36
N LYS A 187 5.47 -0.52 11.14
CA LYS A 187 6.20 0.75 11.23
C LYS A 187 6.63 1.14 12.65
N HIS A 188 6.34 0.32 13.67
CA HIS A 188 6.70 0.53 15.07
C HIS A 188 7.75 -0.46 15.59
N ASN A 189 8.35 -1.26 14.71
CA ASN A 189 9.56 -2.02 15.06
C ASN A 189 10.70 -1.10 15.54
N LYS A 190 11.73 -1.66 16.20
CA LYS A 190 12.78 -0.89 16.91
C LYS A 190 13.29 0.28 16.05
N GLY A 191 13.42 1.48 16.64
CA GLY A 191 13.52 2.75 15.92
C GLY A 191 14.60 2.89 14.82
N TRP A 192 15.63 2.05 14.83
CA TRP A 192 16.64 1.99 13.77
C TRP A 192 16.15 1.22 12.52
N GLU A 193 15.36 0.16 12.67
CA GLU A 193 14.81 -0.62 11.54
C GLU A 193 13.87 0.25 10.69
N ASN A 194 13.04 1.09 11.31
CA ASN A 194 12.17 2.01 10.57
C ASN A 194 12.93 3.08 9.77
N LYS A 195 14.14 3.41 10.19
CA LYS A 195 14.97 4.41 9.52
C LYS A 195 15.69 3.83 8.31
N TRP A 196 16.18 2.59 8.40
CA TRP A 196 17.09 2.01 7.41
C TRP A 196 16.49 0.82 6.62
N PHE A 197 15.44 0.16 7.10
CA PHE A 197 14.92 -1.10 6.50
C PHE A 197 13.74 -0.91 5.55
N ARG A 198 13.70 0.23 4.86
CA ARG A 198 12.75 0.40 3.77
C ARG A 198 13.17 -0.51 2.62
N GLN A 199 12.23 -1.30 2.11
CA GLN A 199 12.54 -2.23 1.02
C GLN A 199 12.37 -1.59 -0.35
N MET A 200 13.08 -2.10 -1.34
CA MET A 200 13.03 -1.65 -2.74
C MET A 200 12.66 -2.79 -3.69
N ALA A 201 12.20 -2.49 -4.90
CA ALA A 201 12.08 -3.49 -5.96
C ALA A 201 12.58 -2.85 -7.24
N PRO A 202 13.41 -3.52 -8.04
CA PRO A 202 14.00 -2.92 -9.22
C PRO A 202 12.94 -2.75 -10.32
N LYS A 203 13.17 -1.78 -11.21
CA LYS A 203 12.54 -1.69 -12.52
C LYS A 203 13.27 -2.67 -13.44
N PHE A 204 12.56 -3.67 -13.96
CA PHE A 204 13.11 -4.64 -14.92
C PHE A 204 12.90 -4.19 -16.36
N ASN A 205 13.54 -4.88 -17.30
CA ASN A 205 13.24 -4.74 -18.72
C ASN A 205 11.79 -5.17 -18.99
N THR A 206 11.14 -4.62 -20.01
CA THR A 206 9.76 -4.98 -20.38
C THR A 206 9.63 -6.43 -20.87
N THR A 207 10.73 -7.06 -21.28
CA THR A 207 10.75 -8.47 -21.68
C THR A 207 10.97 -9.43 -20.52
N THR A 208 11.33 -8.94 -19.32
CA THR A 208 11.55 -9.78 -18.14
C THR A 208 10.23 -10.29 -17.57
N ASP A 209 10.14 -11.60 -17.34
CA ASP A 209 9.08 -12.21 -16.53
C ASP A 209 9.27 -11.79 -15.06
N SER A 210 8.56 -10.75 -14.61
CA SER A 210 8.81 -10.16 -13.29
C SER A 210 7.58 -10.13 -12.39
N HIS A 211 7.80 -10.48 -11.12
CA HIS A 211 6.79 -10.49 -10.09
C HIS A 211 7.32 -9.87 -8.79
N ILE A 212 6.47 -9.11 -8.11
CA ILE A 212 6.77 -8.58 -6.79
C ILE A 212 5.67 -9.08 -5.87
N PHE A 213 6.02 -9.80 -4.82
CA PHE A 213 5.08 -10.39 -3.88
C PHE A 213 5.21 -9.79 -2.49
N MET A 214 4.10 -9.59 -1.81
CA MET A 214 4.02 -9.21 -0.39
C MET A 214 3.89 -10.45 0.48
N VAL A 215 4.64 -10.46 1.57
CA VAL A 215 4.63 -11.52 2.58
C VAL A 215 4.34 -10.94 3.97
N PRO A 216 3.31 -11.41 4.68
CA PRO A 216 3.04 -11.01 6.06
C PRO A 216 4.20 -11.35 7.01
N LYS A 217 4.86 -10.35 7.57
CA LYS A 217 5.96 -10.49 8.55
C LYS A 217 5.82 -9.48 9.70
N LYS A 218 6.14 -9.85 10.94
CA LYS A 218 6.20 -8.96 12.11
C LYS A 218 7.40 -8.05 12.04
N MET A 219 8.56 -8.60 11.67
CA MET A 219 9.84 -7.91 11.63
C MET A 219 10.72 -8.43 10.48
N HIS A 220 11.76 -7.66 10.12
CA HIS A 220 12.59 -7.94 8.95
C HIS A 220 13.26 -9.32 8.97
N VAL A 221 13.71 -9.78 10.14
CA VAL A 221 14.42 -11.07 10.32
C VAL A 221 13.49 -12.21 10.76
N GLU A 222 12.16 -12.04 10.67
CA GLU A 222 11.22 -13.13 10.99
C GLU A 222 11.31 -14.23 9.92
N PHE A 223 11.54 -15.47 10.36
CA PHE A 223 11.39 -16.64 9.50
C PHE A 223 9.91 -16.84 9.15
N ASN A 224 9.61 -16.98 7.87
CA ASN A 224 8.26 -17.17 7.35
C ASN A 224 8.22 -18.42 6.46
N ARG A 225 7.35 -19.40 6.78
CA ARG A 225 7.32 -20.67 6.04
C ARG A 225 6.78 -20.50 4.62
N ARG A 226 5.84 -19.59 4.37
CA ARG A 226 5.41 -19.22 3.01
C ARG A 226 6.59 -18.76 2.15
N THR A 227 7.42 -17.87 2.68
CA THR A 227 8.63 -17.40 2.00
C THR A 227 9.55 -18.58 1.68
N ALA A 228 9.88 -19.41 2.67
CA ALA A 228 10.76 -20.55 2.47
C ALA A 228 10.22 -21.55 1.43
N THR A 229 8.92 -21.89 1.51
CA THR A 229 8.26 -22.80 0.55
C THR A 229 8.24 -22.21 -0.86
N TYR A 230 8.03 -20.89 -0.97
CA TYR A 230 8.05 -20.20 -2.24
C TYR A 230 9.46 -20.19 -2.85
N THR A 231 10.49 -19.87 -2.06
CA THR A 231 11.89 -19.92 -2.48
C THR A 231 12.27 -21.33 -2.95
N SER A 232 11.85 -22.37 -2.22
CA SER A 232 12.02 -23.76 -2.64
C SER A 232 11.36 -24.06 -3.98
N SER A 233 10.10 -23.64 -4.15
CA SER A 233 9.34 -23.81 -5.39
C SER A 233 10.02 -23.11 -6.57
N PHE A 234 10.57 -21.91 -6.34
CA PHE A 234 11.33 -21.17 -7.34
C PHE A 234 12.58 -21.96 -7.76
N LEU A 235 13.40 -22.41 -6.81
CA LEU A 235 14.61 -23.19 -7.10
C LEU A 235 14.29 -24.50 -7.86
N TYR A 236 13.22 -25.19 -7.47
CA TYR A 236 12.74 -26.39 -8.13
C TYR A 236 12.28 -26.13 -9.57
N ASN A 237 11.46 -25.09 -9.79
CA ASN A 237 10.95 -24.74 -11.12
C ASN A 237 12.06 -24.27 -12.09
N ARG A 238 13.18 -23.80 -11.54
CA ARG A 238 14.41 -23.51 -12.32
C ARG A 238 15.25 -24.76 -12.60
N GLY A 239 14.85 -25.91 -12.05
CA GLY A 239 15.58 -27.17 -12.12
C GLY A 239 16.94 -27.07 -11.44
N LEU A 240 17.04 -26.29 -10.36
CA LEU A 240 18.23 -26.23 -9.51
C LEU A 240 18.19 -27.31 -8.43
N THR A 241 16.98 -27.65 -7.97
CA THR A 241 16.76 -28.70 -6.98
C THR A 241 15.95 -29.85 -7.57
N ALA A 242 16.12 -31.04 -7.00
CA ALA A 242 15.42 -32.25 -7.42
C ALA A 242 14.00 -32.33 -6.83
N VAL A 243 13.76 -31.63 -5.73
CA VAL A 243 12.51 -31.62 -4.98
C VAL A 243 12.16 -30.21 -4.57
N SER A 244 10.86 -29.94 -4.46
CA SER A 244 10.34 -28.75 -3.79
C SER A 244 9.82 -29.13 -2.41
N LEU A 245 10.00 -28.27 -1.42
CA LEU A 245 9.44 -28.44 -0.08
C LEU A 245 7.92 -28.62 -0.17
N ALA A 246 7.40 -29.59 0.59
CA ALA A 246 5.97 -29.85 0.63
C ALA A 246 5.21 -28.65 1.18
N TRP A 247 4.08 -28.34 0.53
CA TRP A 247 3.17 -27.27 0.93
C TRP A 247 2.61 -27.50 2.35
N ARG A 248 3.15 -26.84 3.37
CA ARG A 248 2.74 -26.99 4.79
C ARG A 248 2.58 -25.64 5.50
N GLU A 249 1.57 -24.88 5.10
CA GLU A 249 1.28 -23.55 5.66
C GLU A 249 0.30 -23.55 6.85
N GLU A 250 0.06 -24.70 7.49
CA GLU A 250 -0.94 -24.88 8.56
C GLU A 250 -0.74 -23.93 9.78
N ASN A 251 0.44 -23.32 9.90
CA ASN A 251 0.82 -22.45 11.03
C ASN A 251 1.15 -21.00 10.63
N ASP A 252 0.99 -20.61 9.36
CA ASP A 252 1.29 -19.25 8.92
C ASP A 252 0.09 -18.31 9.10
N ARG A 253 0.36 -17.01 9.30
CA ARG A 253 -0.69 -16.02 9.52
C ARG A 253 -1.68 -15.98 8.35
N ALA A 254 -2.97 -16.03 8.66
CA ALA A 254 -4.03 -15.83 7.67
C ALA A 254 -4.25 -14.36 7.30
N TYR A 255 -3.78 -13.41 8.12
CA TYR A 255 -4.03 -11.98 7.93
C TYR A 255 -2.75 -11.19 7.60
N VAL A 256 -2.94 -10.01 7.03
CA VAL A 256 -1.87 -9.10 6.61
C VAL A 256 -1.72 -7.98 7.64
N ILE A 257 -0.50 -7.46 7.84
CA ILE A 257 -0.33 -6.27 8.69
C ILE A 257 -1.21 -5.15 8.12
N PRO A 258 -2.01 -4.43 8.94
CA PRO A 258 -2.90 -3.37 8.45
C PRO A 258 -2.17 -2.35 7.60
N LYS A 259 -2.73 -1.89 6.47
CA LYS A 259 -2.14 -0.87 5.60
C LYS A 259 -1.75 0.40 6.39
N VAL A 260 -2.53 0.76 7.42
CA VAL A 260 -2.22 1.89 8.32
C VAL A 260 -1.00 1.65 9.22
N GLU A 261 -0.61 0.40 9.44
CA GLU A 261 0.49 -0.05 10.31
C GLU A 261 1.75 -0.45 9.51
N GLN A 262 1.61 -0.80 8.23
CA GLN A 262 2.70 -1.27 7.39
C GLN A 262 3.82 -0.23 7.23
N GLN A 263 5.08 -0.68 7.36
CA GLN A 263 6.25 0.08 6.93
C GLN A 263 6.17 0.29 5.41
N LYS A 264 6.26 1.54 4.97
CA LYS A 264 6.22 1.84 3.54
C LYS A 264 7.53 1.47 2.83
N PHE A 265 7.37 0.95 1.62
CA PHE A 265 8.45 0.67 0.68
C PHE A 265 9.04 1.95 0.06
N HIS A 266 10.23 1.84 -0.54
CA HIS A 266 10.79 2.87 -1.42
C HIS A 266 9.92 3.08 -2.67
N PHE A 267 10.20 4.15 -3.42
CA PHE A 267 9.51 4.39 -4.69
C PHE A 267 9.73 3.22 -5.67
N GLY A 268 8.83 3.05 -6.65
CA GLY A 268 8.92 2.00 -7.67
C GLY A 268 8.58 0.59 -7.21
N VAL A 269 8.29 0.38 -5.92
CA VAL A 269 7.57 -0.80 -5.40
C VAL A 269 6.06 -0.57 -5.42
N VAL A 270 5.70 0.68 -5.12
CA VAL A 270 4.32 1.09 -4.91
C VAL A 270 3.55 0.86 -6.18
N GLY A 271 2.56 0.01 -6.05
CA GLY A 271 1.70 -0.31 -7.15
C GLY A 271 2.28 -1.30 -8.15
N ARG A 272 3.03 -2.30 -7.69
CA ARG A 272 3.48 -3.48 -8.46
C ARG A 272 3.45 -4.77 -7.63
N ALA A 273 3.18 -4.67 -6.33
CA ALA A 273 3.29 -5.77 -5.40
C ALA A 273 1.95 -6.51 -5.30
N GLU A 274 1.99 -7.83 -5.45
CA GLU A 274 0.86 -8.73 -5.36
C GLU A 274 0.94 -9.60 -4.10
N TYR A 275 -0.15 -10.28 -3.74
CA TYR A 275 -0.03 -11.38 -2.80
C TYR A 275 0.54 -12.63 -3.47
N LEU A 276 1.30 -13.41 -2.70
CA LEU A 276 1.76 -14.73 -3.14
C LEU A 276 0.56 -15.58 -3.64
N PRO A 277 0.69 -16.28 -4.78
CA PRO A 277 -0.39 -17.13 -5.31
C PRO A 277 -0.90 -18.16 -4.31
N SER A 278 0.01 -18.66 -3.48
CA SER A 278 -0.29 -19.53 -2.36
C SER A 278 -1.22 -18.96 -1.32
N TYR A 279 -0.99 -17.71 -0.94
CA TYR A 279 -1.84 -17.01 0.01
C TYR A 279 -3.24 -16.82 -0.58
N LYS A 280 -3.32 -16.44 -1.86
CA LYS A 280 -4.59 -16.32 -2.61
C LYS A 280 -5.37 -17.64 -2.56
N ARG A 281 -4.70 -18.76 -2.84
CA ARG A 281 -5.30 -20.11 -2.74
C ARG A 281 -5.73 -20.49 -1.33
N SER A 282 -4.95 -20.17 -0.29
CA SER A 282 -5.34 -20.46 1.09
C SER A 282 -6.62 -19.73 1.47
N VAL A 283 -6.72 -18.43 1.18
CA VAL A 283 -7.93 -17.65 1.47
C VAL A 283 -9.14 -18.24 0.76
N LEU A 284 -9.02 -18.61 -0.51
CA LEU A 284 -10.13 -19.21 -1.26
C LEU A 284 -10.53 -20.58 -0.70
N ARG A 285 -9.56 -21.42 -0.33
CA ARG A 285 -9.81 -22.71 0.32
C ARG A 285 -10.52 -22.52 1.66
N ASP A 286 -10.02 -21.62 2.49
CA ASP A 286 -10.55 -21.37 3.83
C ASP A 286 -11.98 -20.80 3.75
N LEU A 287 -12.25 -19.98 2.74
CA LEU A 287 -13.61 -19.52 2.40
C LEU A 287 -14.51 -20.66 1.96
N LYS A 288 -14.07 -21.52 1.03
CA LYS A 288 -14.85 -22.68 0.55
C LYS A 288 -15.23 -23.60 1.71
N ASN A 289 -14.36 -23.77 2.70
CA ASN A 289 -14.62 -24.55 3.90
C ASN A 289 -15.69 -23.93 4.84
N GLN A 290 -16.06 -22.66 4.66
CA GLN A 290 -17.16 -22.04 5.42
C GLN A 290 -18.55 -22.35 4.84
N TYR A 291 -18.61 -22.91 3.62
CA TYR A 291 -19.87 -23.27 2.98
C TYR A 291 -20.11 -24.78 3.12
N GLU A 292 -21.36 -25.16 3.36
CA GLU A 292 -21.78 -26.56 3.31
C GLU A 292 -21.52 -27.14 1.90
N PRO A 293 -21.19 -28.44 1.76
CA PRO A 293 -20.91 -29.06 0.46
C PRO A 293 -22.01 -28.85 -0.59
N GLU A 294 -23.25 -28.69 -0.16
CA GLU A 294 -24.45 -28.47 -0.98
C GLU A 294 -24.64 -26.98 -1.37
N ILE A 295 -24.00 -26.05 -0.67
CA ILE A 295 -24.07 -24.61 -0.94
C ILE A 295 -22.82 -24.20 -1.71
N LEU A 296 -22.97 -23.89 -2.99
CA LEU A 296 -21.87 -23.46 -3.82
C LEU A 296 -21.29 -22.13 -3.29
N CYS A 297 -19.99 -22.13 -2.96
CA CYS A 297 -19.26 -20.89 -2.70
C CYS A 297 -19.43 -19.96 -3.91
N PRO A 298 -19.84 -18.68 -3.72
CA PRO A 298 -20.15 -17.77 -4.83
C PRO A 298 -18.91 -17.29 -5.61
N LEU A 299 -17.71 -17.78 -5.26
CA LEU A 299 -16.43 -17.42 -5.85
C LEU A 299 -15.66 -18.69 -6.26
N ASP A 300 -15.29 -18.76 -7.53
CA ASP A 300 -14.62 -19.90 -8.17
C ASP A 300 -13.21 -19.58 -8.70
N GLU A 301 -12.89 -18.31 -9.00
CA GLU A 301 -11.63 -17.87 -9.64
C GLU A 301 -10.65 -17.07 -8.74
N ASP A 302 -9.34 -17.14 -9.10
CA ASP A 302 -8.24 -16.34 -8.53
C ASP A 302 -8.37 -14.82 -8.81
N SER A 303 -9.26 -14.42 -9.73
CA SER A 303 -9.50 -13.02 -10.12
C SER A 303 -10.28 -12.22 -9.07
N ARG A 304 -10.88 -12.90 -8.09
CA ARG A 304 -11.73 -12.27 -7.05
C ARG A 304 -11.17 -12.35 -5.62
N PHE A 305 -9.85 -12.27 -5.49
CA PHE A 305 -9.17 -12.40 -4.20
C PHE A 305 -9.72 -11.48 -3.09
N LYS A 306 -9.92 -10.19 -3.36
CA LYS A 306 -10.39 -9.23 -2.35
C LYS A 306 -11.84 -9.45 -1.93
N TRP A 307 -12.68 -9.95 -2.84
CA TRP A 307 -14.02 -10.41 -2.50
C TRP A 307 -13.95 -11.62 -1.56
N ALA A 308 -13.05 -12.56 -1.84
CA ALA A 308 -12.85 -13.74 -1.00
C ALA A 308 -12.37 -13.36 0.40
N GLN A 309 -11.42 -12.43 0.51
CA GLN A 309 -10.97 -11.89 1.80
C GLN A 309 -12.12 -11.24 2.58
N ALA A 310 -12.90 -10.37 1.93
CA ALA A 310 -14.01 -9.68 2.59
C ALA A 310 -15.09 -10.67 3.05
N LEU A 311 -15.46 -11.66 2.23
CA LEU A 311 -16.43 -12.69 2.63
C LEU A 311 -15.90 -13.59 3.74
N LEU A 312 -14.62 -13.99 3.68
CA LEU A 312 -13.99 -14.79 4.72
C LEU A 312 -13.97 -14.04 6.06
N ALA A 313 -13.65 -12.75 6.04
CA ALA A 313 -13.71 -11.88 7.22
C ALA A 313 -15.14 -11.81 7.80
N LEU A 314 -16.17 -11.71 6.94
CA LEU A 314 -17.55 -11.74 7.40
C LEU A 314 -17.95 -13.09 8.02
N HIS A 315 -17.48 -14.22 7.47
CA HIS A 315 -17.73 -15.55 8.03
C HIS A 315 -17.04 -15.77 9.38
N HIS A 316 -15.82 -15.25 9.53
CA HIS A 316 -15.09 -15.33 10.80
C HIS A 316 -15.64 -14.41 11.89
N ALA A 317 -16.33 -13.34 11.49
CA ALA A 317 -16.94 -12.39 12.41
C ALA A 317 -18.29 -12.91 12.92
N THR A 318 -18.50 -12.87 14.23
CA THR A 318 -19.82 -13.17 14.80
C THR A 318 -20.73 -11.96 14.64
N MET A 319 -21.86 -12.13 13.95
CA MET A 319 -22.87 -11.08 13.78
C MET A 319 -24.28 -11.69 13.64
N ASP A 320 -25.31 -10.85 13.71
CA ASP A 320 -26.68 -11.29 13.48
C ASP A 320 -26.85 -11.73 12.01
N GLU A 321 -27.67 -12.76 11.76
CA GLU A 321 -27.87 -13.33 10.42
C GLU A 321 -28.28 -12.28 9.38
N SER A 322 -29.19 -11.36 9.75
CA SER A 322 -29.62 -10.27 8.87
C SER A 322 -28.50 -9.28 8.52
N VAL A 323 -27.54 -9.06 9.43
CA VAL A 323 -26.36 -8.22 9.19
C VAL A 323 -25.41 -8.95 8.24
N PHE A 324 -25.15 -10.23 8.48
CA PHE A 324 -24.34 -11.07 7.60
C PHE A 324 -24.92 -11.13 6.19
N GLU A 325 -26.22 -11.38 6.04
CA GLU A 325 -26.90 -11.43 4.74
C GLU A 325 -26.79 -10.08 4.00
N THR A 326 -26.99 -8.96 4.70
CA THR A 326 -26.88 -7.62 4.14
C THR A 326 -25.47 -7.37 3.60
N LEU A 327 -24.45 -7.64 4.41
CA LEU A 327 -23.06 -7.34 4.06
C LEU A 327 -22.49 -8.31 3.03
N SER A 328 -22.79 -9.61 3.11
CA SER A 328 -22.33 -10.62 2.16
C SER A 328 -22.88 -10.37 0.75
N LYS A 329 -24.19 -10.06 0.63
CA LYS A 329 -24.79 -9.65 -0.64
C LYS A 329 -24.19 -8.35 -1.18
N ALA A 330 -23.89 -7.40 -0.30
CA ALA A 330 -23.27 -6.13 -0.68
C ALA A 330 -21.84 -6.32 -1.20
N VAL A 331 -21.02 -7.13 -0.53
CA VAL A 331 -19.63 -7.44 -0.90
C VAL A 331 -19.55 -8.06 -2.29
N LEU A 332 -20.53 -8.87 -2.69
CA LEU A 332 -20.57 -9.54 -4.00
C LEU A 332 -20.96 -8.62 -5.17
N LYS A 333 -21.44 -7.39 -4.92
CA LYS A 333 -21.81 -6.45 -5.99
C LYS A 333 -20.58 -5.85 -6.67
N ASN A 334 -20.64 -5.66 -7.98
CA ASN A 334 -19.62 -4.94 -8.75
C ASN A 334 -19.97 -3.44 -8.88
N THR A 335 -19.91 -2.72 -7.75
CA THR A 335 -20.15 -1.26 -7.70
C THR A 335 -19.05 -0.56 -6.91
N ASP A 336 -18.84 0.74 -7.14
CA ASP A 336 -17.87 1.54 -6.37
C ASP A 336 -18.14 1.48 -4.86
N LYS A 337 -19.42 1.57 -4.48
CA LYS A 337 -19.84 1.47 -3.08
C LYS A 337 -19.48 0.11 -2.47
N ALA A 338 -19.64 -0.99 -3.22
CA ALA A 338 -19.24 -2.32 -2.78
C ALA A 338 -17.72 -2.49 -2.72
N LYS A 339 -16.98 -1.90 -3.67
CA LYS A 339 -15.51 -1.83 -3.65
C LYS A 339 -14.98 -1.10 -2.41
N GLY A 340 -15.59 0.02 -2.05
CA GLY A 340 -15.29 0.73 -0.81
C GLY A 340 -15.59 -0.09 0.45
N LEU A 341 -16.72 -0.81 0.46
CA LEU A 341 -17.08 -1.73 1.55
C LEU A 341 -16.06 -2.87 1.71
N ARG A 342 -15.65 -3.51 0.61
CA ARG A 342 -14.64 -4.58 0.63
C ARG A 342 -13.32 -4.09 1.22
N GLU A 343 -12.82 -2.94 0.77
CA GLU A 343 -11.61 -2.33 1.31
C GLU A 343 -11.73 -2.09 2.83
N PHE A 344 -12.87 -1.58 3.28
CA PHE A 344 -13.10 -1.35 4.70
C PHE A 344 -13.09 -2.66 5.51
N ILE A 345 -13.83 -3.68 5.07
CA ILE A 345 -13.95 -4.96 5.79
C ILE A 345 -12.57 -5.64 5.89
N VAL A 346 -11.82 -5.70 4.79
CA VAL A 346 -10.50 -6.35 4.76
C VAL A 346 -9.50 -5.64 5.66
N GLU A 347 -9.45 -4.31 5.63
CA GLU A 347 -8.55 -3.53 6.49
C GLU A 347 -8.98 -3.60 7.95
N PHE A 348 -10.29 -3.56 8.25
CA PHE A 348 -10.81 -3.67 9.61
C PHE A 348 -10.53 -5.05 10.23
N ASP A 349 -10.76 -6.14 9.49
CA ASP A 349 -10.40 -7.49 9.96
C ASP A 349 -8.89 -7.59 10.20
N SER A 350 -8.06 -7.07 9.28
CA SER A 350 -6.61 -7.03 9.47
C SER A 350 -6.21 -6.30 10.77
N ILE A 351 -6.88 -5.17 11.09
CA ILE A 351 -6.67 -4.41 12.34
C ILE A 351 -7.06 -5.24 13.55
N VAL A 352 -8.22 -5.90 13.50
CA VAL A 352 -8.72 -6.75 14.57
C VAL A 352 -7.75 -7.90 14.84
N GLN A 353 -7.37 -8.67 13.81
CA GLN A 353 -6.44 -9.79 13.95
C GLN A 353 -5.06 -9.32 14.45
N TYR A 354 -4.54 -8.21 13.90
CA TYR A 354 -3.27 -7.63 14.35
C TYR A 354 -3.30 -7.19 15.82
N SER A 355 -4.43 -6.62 16.27
CA SER A 355 -4.62 -6.20 17.65
C SER A 355 -4.71 -7.40 18.59
N LYS A 356 -5.39 -8.48 18.18
CA LYS A 356 -5.48 -9.75 18.94
C LYS A 356 -4.10 -10.36 19.20
N GLU A 357 -3.14 -10.20 18.28
CA GLU A 357 -1.77 -10.71 18.46
C GLU A 357 -0.90 -9.91 19.46
N GLN A 358 -1.34 -8.73 19.91
CA GLN A 358 -0.55 -7.90 20.82
C GLN A 358 -0.52 -8.45 22.26
N SER A 359 -1.42 -9.38 22.59
CA SER A 359 -1.50 -10.01 23.90
C SER A 359 -2.29 -11.30 23.86
N THR A 360 -2.02 -12.23 24.79
CA THR A 360 -2.85 -13.43 24.94
C THR A 360 -4.25 -13.06 25.45
N LEU A 361 -5.28 -13.47 24.70
CA LEU A 361 -6.67 -13.21 25.05
C LEU A 361 -7.27 -14.33 25.89
N LYS A 362 -7.80 -13.97 27.07
CA LYS A 362 -8.64 -14.83 27.91
C LYS A 362 -10.03 -14.99 27.27
N ALA A 363 -10.80 -15.97 27.72
CA ALA A 363 -12.15 -16.23 27.21
C ALA A 363 -13.05 -14.98 27.25
N ASP A 364 -13.05 -14.24 28.37
CA ASP A 364 -13.85 -13.02 28.50
C ASP A 364 -13.38 -11.91 27.53
N HIS A 365 -12.07 -11.77 27.31
CA HIS A 365 -11.55 -10.82 26.31
C HIS A 365 -11.98 -11.21 24.89
N LYS A 366 -12.00 -12.51 24.57
CA LYS A 366 -12.48 -13.00 23.27
C LYS A 366 -13.96 -12.68 23.08
N ARG A 367 -14.78 -12.85 24.13
CA ARG A 367 -16.20 -12.47 24.12
C ARG A 367 -16.37 -10.96 23.91
N ALA A 368 -15.59 -10.13 24.63
CA ALA A 368 -15.62 -8.68 24.46
C ALA A 368 -15.22 -8.24 23.04
N MET A 369 -14.19 -8.85 22.44
CA MET A 369 -13.84 -8.63 21.04
C MET A 369 -14.97 -9.02 20.09
N THR A 370 -15.62 -10.16 20.35
CA THR A 370 -16.72 -10.67 19.53
C THR A 370 -17.91 -9.70 19.53
N GLU A 371 -18.32 -9.21 20.71
CA GLU A 371 -19.40 -8.22 20.83
C GLU A 371 -19.05 -6.89 20.17
N LEU A 372 -17.79 -6.46 20.28
CA LEU A 372 -17.29 -5.25 19.62
C LEU A 372 -17.37 -5.38 18.08
N GLU A 373 -16.91 -6.50 17.53
CA GLU A 373 -16.98 -6.79 16.09
C GLU A 373 -18.44 -6.80 15.61
N LYS A 374 -19.33 -7.51 16.34
CA LYS A 374 -20.77 -7.54 16.08
C LYS A 374 -21.38 -6.15 15.98
N ASN A 375 -21.11 -5.29 16.97
CA ASN A 375 -21.66 -3.93 17.01
C ASN A 375 -21.13 -3.06 15.87
N ILE A 376 -19.83 -3.19 15.54
CA ILE A 376 -19.23 -2.43 14.43
C ILE A 376 -19.83 -2.89 13.10
N TYR A 377 -19.95 -4.19 12.82
CA TYR A 377 -20.55 -4.65 11.56
C TYR A 377 -22.02 -4.25 11.42
N LYS A 378 -22.78 -4.18 12.51
CA LYS A 378 -24.14 -3.63 12.50
C LYS A 378 -24.16 -2.17 12.07
N LEU A 379 -23.28 -1.33 12.64
CA LEU A 379 -23.16 0.08 12.26
C LEU A 379 -22.79 0.23 10.78
N ILE A 380 -21.90 -0.62 10.27
CA ILE A 380 -21.50 -0.64 8.85
C ILE A 380 -22.67 -1.05 7.96
N ALA A 381 -23.43 -2.08 8.33
CA ALA A 381 -24.60 -2.52 7.56
C ALA A 381 -25.68 -1.43 7.48
N ASP A 382 -25.95 -0.74 8.59
CA ASP A 382 -26.93 0.35 8.62
C ASP A 382 -26.46 1.57 7.81
N PHE A 383 -25.18 1.93 7.93
CA PHE A 383 -24.61 3.00 7.10
C PHE A 383 -24.59 2.64 5.61
N TYR A 384 -24.31 1.39 5.25
CA TYR A 384 -24.28 0.95 3.86
C TYR A 384 -25.64 1.03 3.19
N LYS A 385 -26.75 0.99 3.93
CA LYS A 385 -28.10 1.19 3.36
C LYS A 385 -28.34 2.62 2.87
N LEU A 386 -27.50 3.59 3.27
CA LEU A 386 -27.61 4.98 2.82
C LEU A 386 -27.02 5.15 1.42
N ASP A 387 -27.77 5.68 0.48
CA ASP A 387 -27.28 5.86 -0.90
C ASP A 387 -26.23 6.97 -1.01
N ASN A 388 -26.48 8.14 -0.39
CA ASN A 388 -25.60 9.30 -0.42
C ASN A 388 -25.43 9.91 0.98
N PRO A 389 -24.66 9.25 1.88
CA PRO A 389 -24.55 9.69 3.26
C PRO A 389 -23.96 11.10 3.35
N SER A 390 -24.61 11.97 4.14
CA SER A 390 -24.12 13.30 4.47
C SER A 390 -22.84 13.20 5.34
N LEU A 391 -22.06 14.28 5.38
CA LEU A 391 -20.95 14.47 6.31
C LEU A 391 -21.36 14.20 7.75
N LYS A 392 -22.52 14.73 8.17
CA LYS A 392 -23.09 14.49 9.51
C LYS A 392 -23.27 12.99 9.77
N GLN A 393 -23.81 12.24 8.80
CA GLN A 393 -23.98 10.79 8.92
C GLN A 393 -22.64 10.04 8.94
N LYS A 394 -21.65 10.47 8.14
CA LYS A 394 -20.29 9.91 8.14
C LYS A 394 -19.57 10.12 9.46
N GLU A 395 -19.62 11.34 9.98
CA GLU A 395 -19.05 11.69 11.29
C GLU A 395 -19.74 10.92 12.41
N SER A 396 -21.07 10.78 12.34
CA SER A 396 -21.84 9.98 13.29
C SER A 396 -21.42 8.51 13.28
N LEU A 397 -21.22 7.91 12.10
CA LEU A 397 -20.71 6.54 11.99
C LEU A 397 -19.31 6.42 12.62
N ALA A 398 -18.38 7.32 12.27
CA ALA A 398 -17.03 7.30 12.80
C ALA A 398 -17.01 7.44 14.34
N GLN A 399 -17.82 8.35 14.88
CA GLN A 399 -17.99 8.53 16.32
C GLN A 399 -18.60 7.30 16.99
N ALA A 400 -19.62 6.69 16.39
CA ALA A 400 -20.26 5.48 16.93
C ALA A 400 -19.29 4.29 16.98
N ILE A 401 -18.45 4.11 15.96
CA ILE A 401 -17.39 3.09 15.96
C ILE A 401 -16.37 3.36 17.08
N GLN A 402 -15.89 4.61 17.20
CA GLN A 402 -14.93 4.99 18.24
C GLN A 402 -15.51 4.88 19.66
N ALA A 403 -16.80 5.16 19.84
CA ALA A 403 -17.50 4.98 21.10
C ALA A 403 -17.56 3.50 21.50
N ASN A 404 -17.91 2.61 20.56
CA ASN A 404 -17.90 1.16 20.78
C ASN A 404 -16.52 0.63 21.20
N ILE A 405 -15.45 1.06 20.51
CA ILE A 405 -14.08 0.69 20.89
C ILE A 405 -13.74 1.21 22.29
N SER A 406 -14.14 2.44 22.61
CA SER A 406 -13.88 3.06 23.92
C SER A 406 -14.59 2.31 25.06
N LEU A 407 -15.79 1.78 24.83
CA LEU A 407 -16.51 0.94 25.80
C LEU A 407 -15.75 -0.35 26.11
N ALA A 408 -15.10 -0.96 25.11
CA ALA A 408 -14.33 -2.19 25.27
C ALA A 408 -13.01 -2.01 26.06
N LYS A 409 -12.62 -0.77 26.42
CA LYS A 409 -11.36 -0.49 27.15
C LYS A 409 -11.23 -1.29 28.44
N ARG A 410 -12.33 -1.50 29.16
CA ARG A 410 -12.33 -2.19 30.46
C ARG A 410 -12.18 -3.70 30.32
N ASP A 411 -12.59 -4.24 29.19
CA ASP A 411 -12.76 -5.69 28.96
C ASP A 411 -11.66 -6.27 28.06
N LEU A 412 -10.77 -5.41 27.54
CA LEU A 412 -9.65 -5.80 26.70
C LEU A 412 -8.31 -5.49 27.37
N PRO A 413 -7.26 -6.29 27.12
CA PRO A 413 -5.90 -5.93 27.51
C PRO A 413 -5.50 -4.57 26.94
N SER A 414 -4.80 -3.75 27.71
CA SER A 414 -4.42 -2.39 27.30
C SER A 414 -3.72 -2.34 25.95
N LYS A 415 -2.74 -3.23 25.71
CA LYS A 415 -2.02 -3.31 24.43
C LYS A 415 -2.94 -3.59 23.23
N VAL A 416 -3.96 -4.42 23.42
CA VAL A 416 -4.92 -4.78 22.37
C VAL A 416 -5.85 -3.60 22.11
N TYR A 417 -6.42 -3.02 23.18
CA TYR A 417 -7.28 -1.84 23.08
C TYR A 417 -6.56 -0.63 22.47
N ASP A 418 -5.34 -0.32 22.92
CA ASP A 418 -4.58 0.83 22.46
C ASP A 418 -4.30 0.70 20.95
N LYS A 419 -3.93 -0.50 20.47
CA LYS A 419 -3.74 -0.75 19.03
C LYS A 419 -5.03 -0.74 18.23
N LEU A 420 -6.09 -1.34 18.74
CA LEU A 420 -7.39 -1.31 18.07
C LEU A 420 -7.90 0.12 17.90
N LYS A 421 -7.81 0.93 18.96
CA LYS A 421 -8.21 2.34 18.96
C LYS A 421 -7.37 3.17 17.99
N GLU A 422 -6.06 3.08 18.09
CA GLU A 422 -5.13 3.83 17.24
C GLU A 422 -5.37 3.52 15.75
N LEU A 423 -5.37 2.24 15.39
CA LEU A 423 -5.44 1.82 14.00
C LEU A 423 -6.83 2.06 13.40
N THR A 424 -7.91 1.85 14.16
CA THR A 424 -9.27 2.13 13.67
C THR A 424 -9.49 3.64 13.49
N ALA A 425 -8.91 4.49 14.34
CA ALA A 425 -8.99 5.95 14.14
C ALA A 425 -8.34 6.36 12.80
N ASN A 426 -7.17 5.78 12.49
CA ASN A 426 -6.48 6.02 11.21
C ASN A 426 -7.28 5.49 10.01
N LEU A 427 -7.88 4.29 10.13
CA LEU A 427 -8.79 3.74 9.11
C LEU A 427 -9.95 4.72 8.85
N LEU A 428 -10.61 5.19 9.90
CA LEU A 428 -11.79 6.06 9.78
C LEU A 428 -11.49 7.38 9.06
N SER A 429 -10.28 7.93 9.22
CA SER A 429 -9.89 9.19 8.56
C SER A 429 -9.53 9.07 7.08
N GLU A 430 -9.18 7.87 6.59
CA GLU A 430 -8.66 7.70 5.22
C GLU A 430 -9.44 6.66 4.38
N ASN A 431 -10.46 6.00 4.94
CA ASN A 431 -11.18 4.95 4.23
C ASN A 431 -12.22 5.49 3.24
N THR A 432 -12.55 4.61 2.31
CA THR A 432 -13.41 4.89 1.15
C THR A 432 -14.91 4.86 1.46
N LEU A 433 -15.36 4.27 2.57
CA LEU A 433 -16.75 4.42 3.03
C LEU A 433 -17.04 5.86 3.47
N MET A 434 -16.07 6.51 4.12
CA MET A 434 -16.17 7.92 4.53
C MET A 434 -15.89 8.86 3.35
N HIS A 435 -14.98 8.47 2.48
CA HIS A 435 -14.49 9.28 1.36
C HIS A 435 -14.64 8.55 0.01
N PRO A 436 -15.85 8.46 -0.58
CA PRO A 436 -16.09 7.73 -1.83
C PRO A 436 -15.25 8.21 -3.02
N HIS A 437 -14.80 9.47 -3.02
CA HIS A 437 -13.93 9.99 -4.07
C HIS A 437 -12.58 9.24 -4.17
N LEU A 438 -12.18 8.53 -3.11
CA LEU A 438 -10.96 7.72 -3.07
C LEU A 438 -11.12 6.35 -3.75
N ILE A 439 -12.34 5.89 -4.02
CA ILE A 439 -12.63 4.54 -4.53
C ILE A 439 -11.90 4.28 -5.86
N LYS A 440 -11.79 5.30 -6.71
CA LYS A 440 -11.07 5.23 -7.99
C LYS A 440 -9.56 4.94 -7.87
N PHE A 441 -8.99 5.10 -6.67
CA PHE A 441 -7.59 4.78 -6.38
C PHE A 441 -7.43 3.42 -5.69
N ILE A 442 -8.51 2.77 -5.27
CA ILE A 442 -8.44 1.37 -4.83
C ILE A 442 -8.09 0.52 -6.04
N ASP A 443 -7.08 -0.30 -5.88
CA ASP A 443 -6.88 -1.46 -6.72
C ASP A 443 -7.42 -2.71 -6.01
N GLU A 444 -8.25 -3.47 -6.72
CA GLU A 444 -8.88 -4.70 -6.19
C GLU A 444 -8.20 -5.96 -6.68
N SER A 445 -7.42 -5.89 -7.77
CA SER A 445 -6.57 -7.01 -8.14
C SER A 445 -5.44 -7.18 -7.14
N GLU A 446 -5.19 -6.16 -6.31
CA GLU A 446 -3.98 -6.05 -5.48
C GLU A 446 -2.74 -6.23 -6.36
N THR A 447 -2.85 -5.90 -7.64
CA THR A 447 -1.80 -5.93 -8.66
C THR A 447 -1.80 -4.54 -9.25
N PHE A 448 -1.36 -3.54 -8.47
CA PHE A 448 -1.48 -2.20 -9.04
C PHE A 448 -0.60 -2.20 -10.30
N SER A 449 -1.18 -1.79 -11.42
CA SER A 449 -0.63 -2.20 -12.70
C SER A 449 0.71 -1.51 -12.95
N ALA A 450 1.73 -2.27 -13.33
CA ALA A 450 3.03 -1.78 -13.77
C ALA A 450 2.97 -0.74 -14.92
N ASN A 451 1.80 -0.60 -15.56
CA ASN A 451 1.53 0.34 -16.65
C ASN A 451 1.66 1.83 -16.27
N LEU A 452 1.78 2.17 -14.98
CA LEU A 452 2.03 3.56 -14.54
C LEU A 452 3.51 3.99 -14.67
N LEU A 453 4.41 3.12 -15.14
CA LEU A 453 5.83 3.41 -15.33
C LEU A 453 6.31 2.81 -16.67
N THR A 454 5.99 3.46 -17.79
CA THR A 454 6.48 3.06 -19.12
C THR A 454 8.00 3.08 -19.21
N ALA A 455 8.55 2.19 -20.05
CA ALA A 455 9.96 1.84 -20.15
C ALA A 455 10.93 3.02 -20.42
N ASP A 456 10.48 4.09 -21.06
CA ASP A 456 11.35 5.08 -21.71
C ASP A 456 11.72 6.32 -20.87
N GLN A 457 11.55 6.28 -19.54
CA GLN A 457 11.78 7.47 -18.71
C GLN A 457 12.96 7.33 -17.72
N PRO A 458 13.90 8.31 -17.70
CA PRO A 458 15.08 8.24 -16.87
C PRO A 458 14.79 8.58 -15.39
N VAL A 459 15.17 7.64 -14.53
CA VAL A 459 15.80 7.78 -13.20
C VAL A 459 15.41 9.01 -12.35
N LEU A 460 14.32 8.89 -11.58
CA LEU A 460 14.14 9.26 -10.14
C LEU A 460 12.66 9.50 -9.78
N ASP A 461 11.84 9.62 -10.79
CA ASP A 461 10.40 9.68 -10.76
C ASP A 461 10.04 9.07 -12.12
N GLY A 462 9.11 8.12 -12.20
CA GLY A 462 8.32 8.10 -13.45
C GLY A 462 7.84 9.54 -13.64
N VAL A 463 8.08 10.14 -14.80
CA VAL A 463 7.60 11.49 -15.07
C VAL A 463 6.12 11.44 -14.78
N VAL A 464 5.73 12.10 -13.70
CA VAL A 464 4.32 12.30 -13.39
C VAL A 464 3.89 13.31 -14.42
N THR A 465 3.24 12.84 -15.47
CA THR A 465 2.80 13.66 -16.60
C THR A 465 1.40 14.21 -16.37
N SER A 466 0.68 13.67 -15.38
CA SER A 466 -0.68 14.09 -15.05
C SER A 466 -0.96 14.15 -13.55
N ALA A 467 -1.95 14.96 -13.17
CA ALA A 467 -2.48 14.98 -11.80
C ALA A 467 -3.02 13.62 -11.35
N LYS A 468 -3.59 12.82 -12.27
CA LYS A 468 -4.11 11.48 -11.97
C LYS A 468 -3.00 10.54 -11.49
N GLU A 469 -1.88 10.50 -12.20
CA GLU A 469 -0.69 9.72 -11.83
C GLU A 469 -0.13 10.19 -10.47
N LEU A 470 -0.10 11.51 -10.26
CA LEU A 470 0.32 12.08 -8.97
C LEU A 470 -0.57 11.61 -7.83
N SER A 471 -1.88 11.70 -8.00
CA SER A 471 -2.86 11.31 -6.98
C SER A 471 -2.83 9.81 -6.67
N GLN A 472 -2.67 8.95 -7.67
CA GLN A 472 -2.46 7.52 -7.44
C GLN A 472 -1.19 7.29 -6.60
N LYS A 473 -0.09 7.95 -6.96
CA LYS A 473 1.17 7.87 -6.19
C LYS A 473 1.00 8.37 -4.75
N LEU A 474 0.26 9.46 -4.54
CA LEU A 474 -0.02 10.03 -3.23
C LEU A 474 -0.93 9.13 -2.37
N PHE A 475 -1.97 8.53 -2.97
CA PHE A 475 -2.90 7.62 -2.30
C PHE A 475 -2.17 6.43 -1.66
N HIS A 476 -1.24 5.81 -2.39
CA HIS A 476 -0.50 4.66 -1.87
C HIS A 476 0.71 5.03 -0.98
N SER A 477 1.09 6.30 -0.96
CA SER A 477 2.19 6.84 -0.15
C SER A 477 1.80 7.03 1.32
N SER A 478 2.75 6.83 2.25
CA SER A 478 2.58 7.33 3.63
C SER A 478 2.43 8.84 3.66
N ALA A 479 1.81 9.39 4.71
CA ALA A 479 1.78 10.83 4.97
C ALA A 479 3.17 11.49 4.82
N ARG A 480 4.22 10.85 5.36
CA ARG A 480 5.59 11.35 5.25
C ARG A 480 6.08 11.37 3.79
N GLN A 481 5.79 10.34 3.00
CA GLN A 481 6.14 10.27 1.57
C GLN A 481 5.35 11.29 0.74
N ARG A 482 4.06 11.50 1.02
CA ARG A 482 3.24 12.53 0.39
C ARG A 482 3.92 13.90 0.52
N THR A 483 4.49 14.23 1.69
CA THR A 483 5.27 15.46 1.86
C THR A 483 6.49 15.55 0.94
N VAL A 484 7.27 14.47 0.80
CA VAL A 484 8.45 14.51 -0.10
C VAL A 484 8.05 14.60 -1.56
N VAL A 485 7.05 13.83 -1.97
CA VAL A 485 6.50 13.90 -3.34
C VAL A 485 5.99 15.31 -3.63
N PHE A 486 5.31 15.94 -2.68
CA PHE A 486 4.86 17.32 -2.79
C PHE A 486 6.03 18.29 -3.01
N GLU A 487 7.05 18.29 -2.14
CA GLU A 487 8.19 19.21 -2.27
C GLU A 487 8.93 19.03 -3.61
N GLN A 488 9.04 17.79 -4.09
CA GLN A 488 9.68 17.48 -5.38
C GLN A 488 8.86 17.99 -6.57
N LYS A 489 7.53 17.88 -6.51
CA LYS A 489 6.63 18.27 -7.61
C LYS A 489 6.09 19.69 -7.52
N LYS A 490 6.37 20.41 -6.42
CA LYS A 490 5.84 21.74 -6.12
C LYS A 490 5.92 22.70 -7.32
N ASN A 491 7.09 22.76 -7.97
CA ASN A 491 7.33 23.69 -9.08
C ASN A 491 6.60 23.31 -10.37
N SER A 492 6.17 22.05 -10.54
CA SER A 492 5.41 21.58 -11.71
C SER A 492 3.91 21.42 -11.44
N LEU A 493 3.43 21.71 -10.22
CA LEU A 493 2.00 21.59 -9.88
C LEU A 493 1.11 22.51 -10.72
N GLY A 494 1.62 23.68 -11.14
CA GLY A 494 0.90 24.61 -12.02
C GLY A 494 0.54 23.98 -13.37
N GLU A 495 1.44 23.17 -13.93
CA GLU A 495 1.24 22.48 -15.20
C GLU A 495 0.38 21.21 -15.04
N LEU A 496 0.52 20.51 -13.91
CA LEU A 496 -0.23 19.28 -13.64
C LEU A 496 -1.70 19.54 -13.29
N ILE A 497 -2.00 20.63 -12.59
CA ILE A 497 -3.36 20.98 -12.14
C ILE A 497 -4.03 21.82 -13.22
N THR A 498 -4.76 21.16 -14.11
CA THR A 498 -5.40 21.86 -15.25
C THR A 498 -6.81 22.34 -14.93
N ASN A 499 -7.48 21.69 -13.97
CA ASN A 499 -8.89 21.93 -13.62
C ASN A 499 -9.19 21.62 -12.14
N ALA A 500 -10.41 21.89 -11.68
CA ALA A 500 -10.84 21.65 -10.31
C ALA A 500 -10.86 20.17 -9.90
N THR A 501 -11.06 19.24 -10.84
CA THR A 501 -10.99 17.79 -10.56
C THR A 501 -9.56 17.37 -10.24
N ASP A 502 -8.56 17.87 -10.97
CA ASP A 502 -7.15 17.65 -10.67
C ASP A 502 -6.79 18.20 -9.30
N LEU A 503 -7.24 19.41 -8.99
CA LEU A 503 -7.06 20.04 -7.68
C LEU A 503 -7.72 19.18 -6.58
N ALA A 504 -8.97 18.75 -6.75
CA ALA A 504 -9.66 17.88 -5.80
C ALA A 504 -8.91 16.56 -5.57
N ASN A 505 -8.37 15.96 -6.63
CA ASN A 505 -7.63 14.69 -6.56
C ASN A 505 -6.31 14.83 -5.78
N ILE A 506 -5.59 15.94 -5.95
CA ILE A 506 -4.30 16.15 -5.28
C ILE A 506 -4.51 16.59 -3.84
N THR A 507 -5.43 17.53 -3.61
CA THR A 507 -5.64 18.16 -2.30
C THR A 507 -6.14 17.21 -1.21
N SER A 508 -6.84 16.13 -1.57
CA SER A 508 -7.21 15.04 -0.64
C SER A 508 -6.02 14.41 0.09
N PHE A 509 -4.80 14.58 -0.43
CA PHE A 509 -3.58 13.96 0.10
C PHE A 509 -2.59 14.96 0.71
N LEU A 510 -2.91 16.25 0.67
CA LEU A 510 -2.05 17.32 1.17
C LEU A 510 -2.33 17.60 2.63
N THR A 511 -1.38 18.24 3.30
CA THR A 511 -1.61 18.88 4.59
C THR A 511 -2.27 20.25 4.39
N PRO A 512 -2.89 20.84 5.43
CA PRO A 512 -3.49 22.18 5.32
C PRO A 512 -2.46 23.24 4.89
N LYS A 513 -1.21 23.12 5.32
CA LYS A 513 -0.14 24.04 4.90
C LYS A 513 0.13 23.92 3.39
N GLN A 514 0.31 22.70 2.90
CA GLN A 514 0.57 22.44 1.49
C GLN A 514 -0.60 22.83 0.60
N LEU A 515 -1.85 22.63 1.06
CA LEU A 515 -3.04 23.10 0.35
C LEU A 515 -3.00 24.62 0.10
N LYS A 516 -2.63 25.43 1.10
CA LYS A 516 -2.50 26.88 0.92
C LYS A 516 -1.48 27.22 -0.17
N GLU A 517 -0.30 26.59 -0.11
CA GLU A 517 0.75 26.78 -1.12
C GLU A 517 0.27 26.41 -2.53
N VAL A 518 -0.53 25.34 -2.68
CA VAL A 518 -1.10 24.96 -3.99
C VAL A 518 -2.08 26.00 -4.51
N LEU A 519 -2.94 26.54 -3.66
CA LEU A 519 -3.92 27.56 -4.06
C LEU A 519 -3.23 28.88 -4.47
N GLU A 520 -2.10 29.22 -3.85
CA GLU A 520 -1.27 30.35 -4.26
C GLU A 520 -0.60 30.12 -5.63
N ILE A 521 -0.22 28.88 -5.93
CA ILE A 521 0.41 28.52 -7.22
C ILE A 521 -0.63 28.48 -8.34
N ASN A 522 -1.79 27.84 -8.11
CA ASN A 522 -2.75 27.56 -9.17
C ASN A 522 -4.15 27.25 -8.60
N ASN A 523 -4.89 28.31 -8.25
CA ASN A 523 -6.31 28.17 -7.92
C ASN A 523 -7.14 27.93 -9.20
N LYS A 524 -7.78 26.75 -9.30
CA LYS A 524 -8.65 26.35 -10.42
C LYS A 524 -10.14 26.33 -10.06
N ILE A 525 -10.51 26.96 -8.95
CA ILE A 525 -11.89 27.00 -8.47
C ILE A 525 -12.58 28.20 -9.10
N THR A 526 -13.56 27.94 -9.97
CA THR A 526 -14.23 29.01 -10.74
C THR A 526 -15.74 28.99 -10.62
N THR A 527 -16.32 27.87 -10.23
CA THR A 527 -17.77 27.67 -10.14
C THR A 527 -18.17 27.11 -8.78
N MET A 528 -19.46 27.22 -8.44
CA MET A 528 -19.99 26.61 -7.22
C MET A 528 -19.84 25.08 -7.24
N ALA A 529 -19.98 24.45 -8.41
CA ALA A 529 -19.73 23.02 -8.59
C ALA A 529 -18.28 22.63 -8.22
N ASP A 530 -17.30 23.45 -8.58
CA ASP A 530 -15.89 23.23 -8.21
C ASP A 530 -15.69 23.30 -6.69
N VAL A 531 -16.31 24.30 -6.04
CA VAL A 531 -16.26 24.47 -4.57
C VAL A 531 -16.85 23.22 -3.89
N LEU A 532 -18.05 22.79 -4.28
CA LEU A 532 -18.71 21.62 -3.70
C LEU A 532 -17.93 20.33 -3.94
N LEU A 533 -17.38 20.15 -5.14
CA LEU A 533 -16.52 19.01 -5.46
C LEU A 533 -15.37 18.91 -4.47
N ILE A 534 -14.62 20.01 -4.30
CA ILE A 534 -13.44 20.01 -3.42
C ILE A 534 -13.85 19.88 -1.95
N MET A 535 -14.87 20.59 -1.49
CA MET A 535 -15.35 20.46 -0.10
C MET A 535 -15.72 19.02 0.27
N LYS A 536 -16.33 18.29 -0.67
CA LYS A 536 -16.71 16.88 -0.54
C LYS A 536 -15.50 15.93 -0.52
N THR A 537 -14.41 16.26 -1.20
CA THR A 537 -13.20 15.40 -1.21
C THR A 537 -12.30 15.63 -0.02
N LEU A 538 -12.33 16.81 0.60
CA LEU A 538 -11.37 17.16 1.63
C LEU A 538 -11.53 16.36 2.94
N PRO A 539 -10.41 15.90 3.54
CA PRO A 539 -10.43 14.98 4.66
C PRO A 539 -10.74 15.65 6.00
N THR A 540 -10.50 16.95 6.14
CA THR A 540 -10.67 17.65 7.43
C THR A 540 -11.34 19.01 7.28
N TYR A 541 -11.94 19.47 8.38
CA TYR A 541 -12.50 20.81 8.49
C TYR A 541 -11.47 21.91 8.20
N GLU A 542 -10.22 21.79 8.67
CA GLU A 542 -9.20 22.81 8.40
C GLU A 542 -8.87 22.94 6.91
N HIS A 543 -8.93 21.84 6.13
CA HIS A 543 -8.80 21.94 4.68
C HIS A 543 -9.99 22.70 4.06
N ARG A 544 -11.21 22.34 4.45
CA ARG A 544 -12.45 22.98 3.94
C ARG A 544 -12.47 24.47 4.27
N LYS A 545 -12.04 24.82 5.47
CA LYS A 545 -11.86 26.21 5.90
C LYS A 545 -10.89 26.97 4.99
N ILE A 546 -9.78 26.36 4.58
CA ILE A 546 -8.84 27.01 3.64
C ILE A 546 -9.52 27.27 2.30
N ILE A 547 -10.24 26.30 1.74
CA ILE A 547 -11.00 26.50 0.50
C ILE A 547 -12.02 27.62 0.66
N TYR A 548 -12.80 27.62 1.73
CA TYR A 548 -13.79 28.66 1.99
C TYR A 548 -13.16 30.06 1.96
N HIS A 549 -12.03 30.27 2.65
CA HIS A 549 -11.36 31.57 2.62
C HIS A 549 -10.79 31.95 1.25
N ALA A 550 -10.41 30.96 0.43
CA ALA A 550 -9.88 31.21 -0.90
C ALA A 550 -10.95 31.63 -1.92
N VAL A 551 -12.23 31.33 -1.67
CA VAL A 551 -13.32 31.56 -2.62
C VAL A 551 -14.44 32.47 -2.11
N LYS A 552 -14.46 32.79 -0.81
CA LYS A 552 -15.63 33.43 -0.16
C LYS A 552 -16.04 34.76 -0.78
N GLU A 553 -15.10 35.55 -1.29
CA GLU A 553 -15.41 36.84 -1.91
C GLU A 553 -16.01 36.66 -3.31
N ASP A 554 -15.67 35.55 -3.99
CA ASP A 554 -16.15 35.22 -5.34
C ASP A 554 -17.47 34.42 -5.32
N LEU A 555 -17.91 33.92 -4.15
CA LEU A 555 -19.11 33.07 -4.04
C LEU A 555 -20.37 33.75 -4.55
N ILE A 556 -20.49 35.08 -4.39
CA ILE A 556 -21.65 35.82 -4.90
C ILE A 556 -21.68 35.83 -6.44
N ASP A 557 -20.52 35.95 -7.08
CA ASP A 557 -20.38 35.96 -8.53
C ASP A 557 -20.60 34.57 -9.14
N MET A 558 -20.42 33.51 -8.35
CA MET A 558 -20.72 32.13 -8.74
C MET A 558 -22.23 31.83 -8.81
N ARG A 559 -23.09 32.74 -8.32
CA ARG A 559 -24.57 32.64 -8.33
C ARG A 559 -25.10 31.27 -7.85
N PRO A 560 -24.78 30.85 -6.62
CA PRO A 560 -25.16 29.55 -6.10
C PRO A 560 -26.66 29.44 -5.88
N THR A 561 -27.21 28.26 -6.15
CA THR A 561 -28.59 27.92 -5.79
C THR A 561 -28.74 27.69 -4.28
N LEU A 562 -29.97 27.74 -3.77
CA LEU A 562 -30.25 27.45 -2.36
C LEU A 562 -29.76 26.06 -1.94
N ASP A 563 -29.98 25.05 -2.78
CA ASP A 563 -29.52 23.68 -2.52
C ASP A 563 -27.99 23.59 -2.46
N GLU A 564 -27.27 24.27 -3.36
CA GLU A 564 -25.81 24.33 -3.32
C GLU A 564 -25.30 25.00 -2.05
N LEU A 565 -26.01 26.01 -1.53
CA LEU A 565 -25.68 26.65 -0.27
C LEU A 565 -25.94 25.76 0.93
N VAL A 566 -27.05 25.02 0.93
CA VAL A 566 -27.33 24.01 1.95
C VAL A 566 -26.22 22.95 1.97
N VAL A 567 -25.77 22.49 0.80
CA VAL A 567 -24.66 21.54 0.69
C VAL A 567 -23.33 22.19 1.12
N LEU A 568 -23.06 23.45 0.79
CA LEU A 568 -21.86 24.14 1.25
C LEU A 568 -21.86 24.28 2.78
N MET A 569 -22.98 24.69 3.37
CA MET A 569 -23.15 24.87 4.82
C MET A 569 -22.90 23.58 5.61
N GLU A 570 -23.19 22.42 5.03
CA GLU A 570 -22.85 21.12 5.61
C GLU A 570 -21.36 21.02 5.95
N TYR A 571 -20.49 21.58 5.09
CA TYR A 571 -19.03 21.51 5.20
C TYR A 571 -18.41 22.61 6.08
N LEU A 572 -19.20 23.61 6.48
CA LEU A 572 -18.75 24.78 7.24
C LEU A 572 -19.08 24.66 8.73
N SER A 573 -18.42 25.46 9.57
CA SER A 573 -18.83 25.62 10.97
C SER A 573 -20.01 26.58 11.05
N ASP A 574 -20.72 26.59 12.18
CA ASP A 574 -21.86 27.49 12.39
C ASP A 574 -21.45 28.97 12.18
N LYS A 575 -20.30 29.39 12.73
CA LYS A 575 -19.75 30.74 12.52
C LYS A 575 -19.47 31.05 11.04
N LYS A 576 -19.03 30.06 10.26
CA LYS A 576 -18.78 30.24 8.82
C LYS A 576 -20.07 30.22 8.00
N CYS A 577 -21.10 29.52 8.46
CA CYS A 577 -22.44 29.63 7.90
C CYS A 577 -23.02 31.04 8.15
N GLU A 578 -22.79 31.63 9.32
CA GLU A 578 -23.19 33.02 9.61
C GLU A 578 -22.51 34.01 8.68
N GLU A 579 -21.19 33.87 8.47
CA GLU A 579 -20.42 34.69 7.52
C GLU A 579 -20.96 34.50 6.08
N LEU A 580 -21.22 33.27 5.66
CA LEU A 580 -21.77 32.96 4.33
C LEU A 580 -23.12 33.65 4.10
N CYS A 581 -24.01 33.62 5.08
CA CYS A 581 -25.34 34.27 5.00
C CYS A 581 -25.26 35.81 4.96
N GLN A 582 -24.12 36.40 5.33
CA GLN A 582 -23.89 37.85 5.20
C GLN A 582 -23.33 38.22 3.83
N ILE A 583 -22.57 37.30 3.22
CA ILE A 583 -21.96 37.50 1.90
C ILE A 583 -22.99 37.31 0.79
N ILE A 584 -23.84 36.29 0.92
CA ILE A 584 -24.80 35.92 -0.11
C ILE A 584 -26.17 36.49 0.23
N PRO A 585 -26.77 37.33 -0.64
CA PRO A 585 -28.12 37.83 -0.45
C PRO A 585 -29.13 36.69 -0.70
N LEU A 586 -29.33 35.83 0.30
CA LEU A 586 -30.22 34.66 0.21
C LEU A 586 -31.66 35.04 -0.15
N GLN A 587 -32.04 36.32 0.05
CA GLN A 587 -33.36 36.87 -0.27
C GLN A 587 -33.61 36.99 -1.79
N GLU A 588 -32.54 37.03 -2.61
CA GLU A 588 -32.62 37.16 -4.07
C GLU A 588 -32.57 35.80 -4.79
N LEU A 589 -32.34 34.71 -4.06
CA LEU A 589 -32.38 33.36 -4.61
C LEU A 589 -33.84 32.97 -4.86
N GLU A 590 -34.17 32.49 -6.07
CA GLU A 590 -35.54 32.14 -6.45
C GLU A 590 -36.17 31.19 -5.41
N VAL A 591 -37.15 31.71 -4.68
CA VAL A 591 -37.89 31.12 -3.54
C VAL A 591 -38.76 29.90 -3.97
N ILE A 592 -38.70 29.50 -5.25
CA ILE A 592 -39.63 28.58 -5.89
C ILE A 592 -39.51 27.13 -5.38
N ASP A 593 -38.45 26.76 -4.65
CA ASP A 593 -38.22 25.37 -4.21
C ASP A 593 -38.04 25.15 -2.69
N LEU A 594 -38.50 26.09 -1.85
CA LEU A 594 -38.35 26.01 -0.38
C LEU A 594 -38.94 24.74 0.28
N MET A 595 -39.93 24.10 -0.35
CA MET A 595 -40.53 22.87 0.16
C MET A 595 -39.63 21.64 -0.08
N SER A 596 -38.91 21.56 -1.20
CA SER A 596 -37.98 20.45 -1.49
C SER A 596 -36.67 20.57 -0.71
N SER A 597 -36.21 21.80 -0.42
CA SER A 597 -35.02 22.05 0.39
C SER A 597 -35.22 21.73 1.90
N ASN A 598 -36.44 21.62 2.42
CA ASN A 598 -36.68 21.31 3.85
C ASN A 598 -36.20 19.92 4.26
N ASP A 599 -36.43 18.92 3.40
CA ASP A 599 -35.94 17.56 3.63
C ASP A 599 -34.41 17.50 3.51
N LEU A 600 -33.85 18.20 2.51
CA LEU A 600 -32.40 18.30 2.31
C LEU A 600 -31.71 18.97 3.51
N MET A 601 -32.25 20.08 4.01
CA MET A 601 -31.77 20.80 5.19
C MET A 601 -31.78 19.91 6.42
N SER A 602 -32.89 19.22 6.69
CA SER A 602 -33.03 18.34 7.86
C SER A 602 -32.05 17.15 7.83
N GLN A 603 -31.74 16.65 6.62
CA GLN A 603 -30.79 15.56 6.42
C GLN A 603 -29.31 15.97 6.55
N ARG A 604 -28.96 17.20 6.14
CA ARG A 604 -27.56 17.65 6.03
C ARG A 604 -27.12 18.57 7.15
N LEU A 605 -28.01 19.40 7.66
CA LEU A 605 -27.68 20.48 8.59
C LEU A 605 -27.99 20.10 10.04
N THR A 606 -27.46 20.89 10.96
CA THR A 606 -27.82 20.89 12.37
C THR A 606 -28.99 21.85 12.59
N ASP A 607 -29.75 21.66 13.66
CA ASP A 607 -30.89 22.53 13.99
C ASP A 607 -30.47 24.01 14.08
N GLY A 608 -29.27 24.29 14.58
CA GLY A 608 -28.69 25.64 14.62
C GLY A 608 -28.49 26.25 13.22
N LYS A 609 -27.94 25.48 12.27
CA LYS A 609 -27.77 25.94 10.88
C LYS A 609 -29.10 26.12 10.15
N ILE A 610 -30.08 25.25 10.43
CA ILE A 610 -31.44 25.37 9.89
C ILE A 610 -32.11 26.64 10.43
N ALA A 611 -32.03 26.88 11.73
CA ALA A 611 -32.56 28.09 12.36
C ALA A 611 -31.91 29.35 11.79
N LEU A 612 -30.59 29.33 11.56
CA LEU A 612 -29.86 30.41 10.91
C LEU A 612 -30.40 30.68 9.50
N LEU A 613 -30.54 29.65 8.66
CA LEU A 613 -31.04 29.81 7.30
C LEU A 613 -32.48 30.35 7.28
N LYS A 614 -33.37 29.78 8.12
CA LYS A 614 -34.76 30.26 8.27
C LYS A 614 -34.81 31.72 8.69
N LYS A 615 -34.01 32.12 9.66
CA LYS A 615 -33.95 33.51 10.11
C LYS A 615 -33.58 34.46 8.99
N VAL A 616 -32.65 34.09 8.10
CA VAL A 616 -32.19 34.95 6.99
C VAL A 616 -33.24 35.02 5.87
N LEU A 617 -34.00 33.94 5.67
CA LEU A 617 -35.10 33.86 4.70
C LEU A 617 -36.40 34.53 5.19
N GLU A 618 -36.65 34.56 6.51
CA GLU A 618 -37.83 35.20 7.13
C GLU A 618 -37.73 36.74 7.22
N VAL A 619 -36.57 37.35 6.90
CA VAL A 619 -36.43 38.82 6.81
C VAL A 619 -37.03 39.34 5.49
N ILE A 620 -38.36 39.26 5.35
CA ILE A 620 -39.14 40.02 4.37
C ILE A 620 -40.11 40.92 5.18
N PRO A 621 -40.12 42.25 4.97
CA PRO A 621 -41.26 43.05 5.39
C PRO A 621 -42.45 42.64 4.52
N GLU A 622 -43.58 42.26 5.13
CA GLU A 622 -44.86 42.19 4.41
C GLU A 622 -45.09 43.55 3.73
N GLU A 623 -44.78 43.68 2.44
CA GLU A 623 -45.35 44.76 1.65
C GLU A 623 -46.83 44.44 1.50
N PRO A 624 -47.74 45.29 1.99
CA PRO A 624 -49.16 45.05 1.85
C PRO A 624 -49.50 45.14 0.37
N LEU A 625 -49.90 44.01 -0.22
CA LEU A 625 -50.61 43.96 -1.48
C LEU A 625 -51.85 44.86 -1.34
N SER A 626 -51.74 46.12 -1.80
CA SER A 626 -52.91 46.98 -1.99
C SER A 626 -53.67 46.39 -3.19
N CYS A 627 -54.60 45.50 -2.88
CA CYS A 627 -55.57 44.99 -3.83
C CYS A 627 -56.53 46.15 -4.16
N SER A 628 -56.24 46.93 -5.20
CA SER A 628 -57.23 47.81 -5.81
C SER A 628 -58.22 46.95 -6.60
N MET A 629 -59.28 46.51 -5.92
CA MET A 629 -60.47 46.02 -6.61
C MET A 629 -61.12 47.18 -7.37
N HIS A 630 -60.91 47.24 -8.68
CA HIS A 630 -61.87 47.87 -9.57
C HIS A 630 -62.85 46.82 -10.09
N ILE A 631 -64.03 46.79 -9.44
CA ILE A 631 -65.25 46.24 -10.01
C ILE A 631 -65.95 47.37 -10.77
N ARG A 632 -65.94 47.30 -12.10
CA ARG A 632 -67.14 47.36 -12.95
C ARG A 632 -66.80 47.00 -14.39
#